data_AF-A0A7Y2I4D8-F1
#
_entry.id   AF-A0A7Y2I4D8-F1
#
_cell.length_a   1.000
_cell.length_b   1.000
_cell.length_c   1.000
_cell.angle_alpha   90.00
_cell.angle_beta   90.00
_cell.angle_gamma   90.00
#
_symmetry.space_group_name_H-M   'P 1'
#
loop_
_entity.id
_entity.type
_entity.pdbx_description
1 polymer ?
#
loop_
_entity_poly.entity_id
_entity_poly.type
_entity_poly.pdbx_seq_one_letter_code
_entity_poly.pdbx_strand_id
1 'polypeptide(L)'
;MIKRKNLILIGMPGSGKSTVGVILAKALTRPYLDSDILIQLKENRSLQDIVDADGYMVLRDIEEQVLLDINCENHVIATGGSAAYS
;
A
#
# COMPACT_ATOMS: atom_id res chain seq x y z
N MET A 1 -15.87 19.28 -13.14
CA MET A 1 -15.96 17.87 -12.70
C MET A 1 -15.37 17.77 -11.31
N ILE A 2 -16.05 17.12 -10.36
CA ILE A 2 -15.50 16.88 -9.02
C ILE A 2 -14.37 15.85 -9.17
N LYS A 3 -13.12 16.26 -8.94
CA LYS A 3 -11.96 15.35 -8.92
C LYS A 3 -12.16 14.37 -7.76
N ARG A 4 -12.38 13.09 -8.05
CA ARG A 4 -12.56 12.08 -6.99
C ARG A 4 -11.18 11.67 -6.46
N LYS A 5 -10.84 12.21 -5.28
CA LYS A 5 -9.58 11.91 -4.59
C LYS A 5 -9.51 10.44 -4.14
N ASN A 6 -8.28 9.95 -4.03
CA ASN A 6 -7.99 8.66 -3.40
C ASN A 6 -8.32 8.70 -1.90
N LEU A 7 -8.67 7.54 -1.36
CA LEU A 7 -8.79 7.30 0.07
C LEU A 7 -7.61 6.42 0.48
N ILE A 8 -6.75 6.92 1.36
CA ILE A 8 -5.54 6.21 1.80
C ILE A 8 -5.74 5.74 3.23
N LEU A 9 -5.55 4.45 3.46
CA LEU A 9 -5.66 3.81 4.77
C LEU A 9 -4.26 3.61 5.36
N ILE A 10 -3.99 4.30 6.46
CA ILE A 10 -2.75 4.20 7.23
C ILE A 10 -2.99 3.49 8.58
N GLY A 11 -1.92 2.98 9.19
CA GLY A 11 -1.96 2.34 10.51
C GLY A 11 -1.05 1.13 10.62
N MET A 12 -0.90 0.61 11.84
CA MET A 12 0.03 -0.48 12.14
C MET A 12 -0.27 -1.79 11.37
N PRO A 13 0.72 -2.68 11.16
CA PRO A 13 0.46 -4.04 10.71
C PRO A 13 -0.61 -4.72 11.58
N GLY A 14 -1.51 -5.49 10.97
CA GLY A 14 -2.58 -6.18 11.71
C GLY A 14 -3.79 -5.31 12.12
N SER A 15 -3.79 -3.99 11.88
CA SER A 15 -4.95 -3.13 12.18
C SER A 15 -6.16 -3.32 11.26
N GLY A 16 -6.07 -4.24 10.29
CA GLY A 16 -7.17 -4.59 9.38
C GLY A 16 -7.29 -3.72 8.13
N LYS A 17 -6.27 -2.91 7.78
CA LYS A 17 -6.28 -2.01 6.61
C LYS A 17 -6.71 -2.70 5.32
N SER A 18 -6.10 -3.84 5.00
CA SER A 18 -6.41 -4.54 3.75
C SER A 18 -7.84 -5.11 3.77
N THR A 19 -8.27 -5.68 4.89
CA THR A 19 -9.64 -6.19 5.06
C THR A 19 -10.69 -5.08 4.92
N VAL A 20 -10.52 -3.98 5.66
CA VAL A 20 -11.45 -2.84 5.61
C VAL A 20 -11.37 -2.14 4.25
N GLY A 21 -10.20 -2.02 3.66
CA GLY A 21 -9.99 -1.39 2.36
C GLY A 21 -10.76 -2.09 1.24
N VAL A 22 -10.76 -3.42 1.19
CA VAL A 22 -11.56 -4.19 0.23
C VAL A 22 -13.06 -3.96 0.43
N ILE A 23 -13.53 -3.96 1.68
CA ILE A 23 -14.94 -3.71 2.02
C ILE A 23 -15.35 -2.29 1.59
N LEU A 24 -14.53 -1.29 1.92
CA LEU A 24 -14.76 0.11 1.61
C LEU A 24 -14.75 0.37 0.10
N ALA A 25 -13.80 -0.22 -0.63
CA ALA A 25 -13.72 -0.13 -2.08
C ALA A 25 -15.00 -0.64 -2.75
N LYS A 26 -15.50 -1.82 -2.32
CA LYS A 26 -16.77 -2.38 -2.79
C LYS A 26 -17.95 -1.47 -2.48
N ALA A 27 -18.06 -0.99 -1.23
CA ALA A 27 -19.15 -0.12 -0.80
C ALA A 27 -19.20 1.20 -1.57
N LEU A 28 -18.05 1.74 -1.96
CA LEU A 28 -17.93 3.00 -2.69
C LEU A 28 -17.87 2.83 -4.21
N THR A 29 -17.90 1.59 -4.72
CA THR A 29 -17.68 1.26 -6.14
C THR A 29 -16.38 1.91 -6.66
N ARG A 30 -15.30 1.73 -5.91
CA ARG A 30 -13.96 2.22 -6.24
C ARG A 30 -12.99 1.05 -6.42
N PRO A 31 -11.98 1.16 -7.28
CA PRO A 31 -10.90 0.18 -7.32
C PRO A 31 -10.12 0.16 -6.00
N TYR A 32 -9.55 -1.00 -5.69
CA TYR A 32 -8.71 -1.22 -4.52
C TYR A 32 -7.26 -1.46 -4.92
N LEU A 33 -6.32 -0.90 -4.18
CA LEU A 33 -4.88 -1.08 -4.36
C LEU A 33 -4.24 -1.32 -2.99
N ASP A 34 -3.28 -2.23 -2.93
CA ASP A 34 -2.50 -2.53 -1.73
C ASP A 34 -1.02 -2.34 -2.05
N SER A 35 -0.35 -1.41 -1.34
CA SER A 35 1.07 -1.10 -1.64
C SER A 35 1.98 -2.28 -1.36
N ASP A 36 1.66 -3.12 -0.37
CA ASP A 36 2.46 -4.29 -0.03
C ASP A 36 2.45 -5.32 -1.18
N ILE A 37 1.32 -5.42 -1.89
CA ILE A 37 1.22 -6.25 -3.10
C ILE A 37 2.02 -5.64 -4.24
N LEU A 38 1.99 -4.31 -4.41
CA LEU A 38 2.78 -3.65 -5.44
C LEU A 38 4.29 -3.83 -5.24
N ILE A 39 4.77 -3.72 -4.00
CA ILE A 39 6.18 -3.98 -3.66
C ILE A 39 6.55 -5.40 -4.07
N GLN A 40 5.74 -6.40 -3.68
CA GLN A 40 6.02 -7.80 -4.01
C GLN A 40 6.02 -8.07 -5.52
N LEU A 41 5.13 -7.42 -6.28
CA LEU A 41 5.09 -7.52 -7.74
C LEU A 41 6.29 -6.84 -8.41
N LYS A 42 6.74 -5.69 -7.89
CA LYS A 42 7.89 -4.92 -8.43
C LYS A 42 9.21 -5.64 -8.16
N GLU A 43 9.37 -6.19 -6.95
CA GLU A 43 10.60 -6.87 -6.51
C GLU A 43 10.62 -8.37 -6.85
N ASN A 44 9.48 -8.93 -7.27
CA ASN A 44 9.29 -10.37 -7.52
C ASN A 44 9.73 -11.25 -6.33
N ARG A 45 9.49 -10.76 -5.10
CA ARG A 45 9.91 -11.33 -3.82
C ARG A 45 8.86 -11.02 -2.77
N SER A 46 8.72 -11.84 -1.74
CA SER A 46 7.85 -11.48 -0.60
C SER A 46 8.49 -10.35 0.23
N LEU A 47 7.69 -9.62 1.01
CA LEU A 47 8.24 -8.61 1.93
C LEU A 47 9.23 -9.23 2.93
N GLN A 48 8.94 -10.46 3.38
CA GLN A 48 9.82 -11.19 4.30
C GLN A 48 11.16 -11.51 3.63
N ASP A 49 11.16 -11.95 2.37
CA ASP A 49 12.40 -12.24 1.63
C ASP A 49 13.28 -10.99 1.45
N ILE A 50 12.66 -9.82 1.30
CA ILE A 50 13.38 -8.53 1.23
C ILE A 50 14.01 -8.21 2.58
N VAL A 51 13.25 -8.33 3.68
CA VAL A 51 13.76 -8.06 5.03
C VAL A 51 14.87 -9.03 5.40
N ASP A 52 14.73 -10.31 5.08
CA ASP A 52 15.69 -11.35 5.47
C ASP A 52 17.02 -11.23 4.73
N ALA A 53 16.99 -10.82 3.45
CA ALA A 53 18.21 -10.69 2.63
C ALA A 53 18.84 -9.29 2.70
N ASP A 54 18.02 -8.23 2.69
CA ASP A 54 18.47 -6.85 2.48
C ASP A 54 18.26 -5.96 3.71
N GLY A 55 17.46 -6.43 4.68
CA GLY A 55 17.17 -5.72 5.91
C GLY A 55 15.96 -4.79 5.82
N TYR A 56 15.45 -4.43 7.01
CA TYR A 56 14.23 -3.62 7.14
C TYR A 56 14.35 -2.21 6.53
N MET A 57 15.53 -1.60 6.56
CA MET A 57 15.74 -0.27 5.98
C MET A 57 15.57 -0.27 4.46
N VAL A 58 16.02 -1.32 3.78
CA VAL A 58 15.84 -1.45 2.33
C VAL A 58 14.37 -1.61 1.97
N LEU A 59 13.62 -2.41 2.75
CA LEU A 59 12.17 -2.51 2.55
C LEU A 59 11.49 -1.14 2.68
N ARG A 60 11.91 -0.32 3.65
CA ARG A 60 11.37 1.03 3.85
C ARG A 60 11.65 1.96 2.66
N ASP A 61 12.88 1.93 2.13
CA ASP A 61 13.24 2.73 0.96
C ASP A 61 12.43 2.31 -0.29
N ILE A 62 12.22 1.00 -0.46
CA ILE A 62 11.37 0.46 -1.54
C ILE A 62 9.91 0.89 -1.34
N GLU A 63 9.39 0.84 -0.11
CA GLU A 63 8.04 1.28 0.23
C GLU A 63 7.84 2.76 -0.14
N GLU A 64 8.76 3.64 0.25
CA GLU A 64 8.72 5.06 -0.12
C GLU A 64 8.65 5.25 -1.64
N GLN A 65 9.54 4.59 -2.39
CA GLN A 65 9.56 4.68 -3.85
C GLN A 65 8.24 4.20 -4.47
N VAL A 66 7.72 3.05 -4.04
CA VAL A 66 6.46 2.52 -4.54
C VAL A 66 5.30 3.47 -4.23
N LEU A 67 5.25 4.05 -3.03
CA LEU A 67 4.20 5.00 -2.67
C LEU A 67 4.24 6.28 -3.52
N LEU A 68 5.44 6.80 -3.81
CA LEU A 68 5.63 7.97 -4.68
C LEU A 68 5.30 7.69 -6.14
N ASP A 69 5.50 6.44 -6.60
CA ASP A 69 5.19 6.00 -7.96
C ASP A 69 3.68 5.76 -8.21
N ILE A 70 2.84 5.72 -7.17
CA ILE A 70 1.39 5.48 -7.32
C ILE A 70 0.73 6.67 -8.04
N ASN A 71 0.45 6.47 -9.33
CA ASN A 71 -0.28 7.42 -10.15
C ASN A 71 -1.68 6.89 -10.51
N CYS A 72 -2.63 7.05 -9.58
CA CYS A 72 -4.03 6.68 -9.80
C CYS A 72 -4.98 7.69 -9.16
N GLU A 73 -6.24 7.72 -9.61
CA GLU A 73 -7.30 8.57 -9.04
C GLU A 73 -8.54 7.75 -8.69
N ASN A 74 -9.35 8.20 -7.72
CA ASN A 74 -10.58 7.53 -7.26
C ASN A 74 -10.39 6.10 -6.69
N HIS A 75 -9.23 5.79 -6.12
CA HIS A 75 -8.94 4.49 -5.50
C HIS A 75 -9.14 4.49 -3.99
N VAL A 76 -9.35 3.30 -3.42
CA VAL A 76 -9.06 3.01 -2.01
C VAL A 76 -7.71 2.32 -1.95
N ILE A 77 -6.77 2.87 -1.20
CA ILE A 77 -5.39 2.42 -1.13
C ILE A 77 -5.10 1.99 0.31
N ALA A 78 -4.74 0.72 0.52
CA ALA A 78 -4.13 0.28 1.76
C ALA A 78 -2.61 0.37 1.64
N THR A 79 -1.97 0.93 2.64
CA THR A 79 -0.51 1.03 2.68
C THR A 79 0.09 -0.01 3.64
N GLY A 80 1.40 -0.22 3.55
CA GLY A 80 2.15 -0.95 4.57
C GLY A 80 2.11 -0.25 5.93
N GLY A 81 2.57 -0.97 6.95
CA GLY A 81 2.54 -0.49 8.34
C GLY A 81 3.47 0.69 8.62
N SER A 82 4.52 0.82 7.82
CA SER A 82 5.54 1.86 7.93
C SER A 82 5.29 3.07 7.06
N ALA A 83 4.29 3.06 6.17
CA ALA A 83 4.02 4.17 5.25
C ALA A 83 3.91 5.57 5.87
N ALA A 84 3.42 5.70 7.12
CA ALA A 84 3.35 6.99 7.82
C ALA A 84 4.70 7.46 8.39
N TYR A 85 5.67 6.56 8.48
CA TYR A 85 7.01 6.77 9.00
C TYR A 85 8.07 6.59 7.93
N SER A 86 7.69 6.29 6.68
CA SER A 86 8.60 6.03 5.57
C SER A 86 9.17 7.33 5.06
#